data_AF-A0A1X7SLK7-F1
#
_entry.id   AF-A0A1X7SLK7-F1
#
_cell.length_a   1.000
_cell.length_b   1.000
_cell.length_c   1.000
_cell.angle_alpha   90.00
_cell.angle_beta   90.00
_cell.angle_gamma   90.00
#
_symmetry.space_group_name_H-M   'P 1'
#
loop_
_entity.id
_entity.type
_entity.pdbx_description
1 polymer ?
#
loop_
_entity_poly.entity_id
_entity_poly.type
_entity_poly.pdbx_seq_one_letter_code
_entity_poly.pdbx_strand_id
1 'polypeptide(L)'
;MDTSNAAQASSIPDSFLASPKPTPSTTSLIPSHVKIGGSADMSSWSKEYLSVINVIGRLFECSNILALPSARCPIVRFTVSSLNVSCDVSVNRRLGPYNSKLLKAYLNFDKRVSPLLYLLKSWLRTCGVMGFKRTQINNYSLSLMLIYALQKTSPPVLPCFQDPKTWPLNMEWYGGAGFMLRKHEAEYIDGWKVDFVNPNSLLPSKNTSSIVYL
;
A
#
# COMPACT_ATOMS: atom_id res chain seq x y z
N MET A 1 4.51 84.56 4.79
CA MET A 1 5.94 84.93 4.88
C MET A 1 6.55 83.92 5.82
N ASP A 2 6.89 82.73 5.30
CA ASP A 2 8.27 82.39 4.89
C ASP A 2 9.23 82.56 6.08
N THR A 3 9.90 81.54 6.61
CA THR A 3 10.71 80.55 5.88
C THR A 3 10.92 79.26 6.67
N SER A 4 10.81 78.16 5.94
CA SER A 4 11.53 76.89 6.02
C SER A 4 12.89 76.93 6.71
N ASN A 5 13.16 75.95 7.59
CA ASN A 5 14.52 75.42 7.74
C ASN A 5 14.47 73.91 7.97
N ALA A 6 15.01 73.18 7.00
CA ALA A 6 15.02 71.74 6.90
C ALA A 6 16.18 71.15 7.72
N ALA A 7 15.87 70.26 8.66
CA ALA A 7 16.86 69.39 9.29
C ALA A 7 17.02 68.12 8.44
N GLN A 8 18.23 67.91 7.94
CA GLN A 8 18.66 66.77 7.13
C GLN A 8 18.48 65.45 7.89
N ALA A 9 17.68 64.54 7.34
CA ALA A 9 17.73 63.12 7.68
C ALA A 9 18.78 62.45 6.78
N SER A 10 19.85 61.95 7.38
CA SER A 10 20.88 61.16 6.71
C SER A 10 20.29 59.84 6.22
N SER A 11 20.17 59.67 4.91
CA SER A 11 19.83 58.42 4.25
C SER A 11 20.93 57.38 4.46
N ILE A 12 20.60 56.27 5.13
CA ILE A 12 21.42 55.06 5.18
C ILE A 12 21.51 54.51 3.74
N PRO A 13 22.70 54.16 3.22
CA PRO A 13 22.80 53.60 1.87
C PRO A 13 22.07 52.25 1.77
N ASP A 14 21.32 52.06 0.68
CA ASP A 14 20.53 50.86 0.31
C ASP A 14 21.34 49.55 0.15
N SER A 15 22.59 49.49 0.64
CA SER A 15 23.49 48.36 0.43
C SER A 15 23.39 47.24 1.48
N PHE A 16 22.33 47.21 2.30
CA PHE A 16 22.11 46.16 3.32
C PHE A 16 20.79 45.41 3.21
N LEU A 17 20.00 45.64 2.16
CA LEU A 17 18.94 44.71 1.78
C LEU A 17 19.62 43.47 1.17
N ALA A 18 19.98 42.52 2.05
CA ALA A 18 20.34 41.19 1.62
C ALA A 18 19.20 40.67 0.74
N SER A 19 19.50 40.44 -0.54
CA SER A 19 18.59 39.80 -1.47
C SER A 19 17.98 38.58 -0.77
N PRO A 20 16.66 38.33 -0.88
CA PRO A 20 16.07 37.13 -0.32
C PRO A 20 16.88 35.95 -0.85
N LYS A 21 17.51 35.20 0.06
CA LYS A 21 18.23 33.97 -0.30
C LYS A 21 17.30 33.18 -1.21
N PRO A 22 17.75 32.73 -2.39
CA PRO A 22 16.92 31.92 -3.25
C PRO A 22 16.40 30.75 -2.42
N THR A 23 15.08 30.66 -2.29
CA THR A 23 14.41 29.47 -1.77
C THR A 23 15.04 28.29 -2.50
N PRO A 24 15.61 27.29 -1.80
CA PRO A 24 16.26 26.18 -2.48
C PRO A 24 15.26 25.59 -3.47
N SER A 25 15.64 25.56 -4.76
CA SER A 25 14.86 24.85 -5.77
C SER A 25 14.65 23.43 -5.25
N THR A 26 13.42 22.92 -5.32
CA THR A 26 12.99 21.65 -4.71
C THR A 26 13.90 20.46 -5.10
N THR A 27 14.63 20.59 -6.21
CA THR A 27 15.70 19.71 -6.68
C THR A 27 16.85 19.51 -5.66
N SER A 28 17.12 20.43 -4.74
CA SER A 28 18.23 20.33 -3.77
C SER A 28 17.96 19.36 -2.60
N LEU A 29 16.75 18.80 -2.50
CA LEU A 29 16.36 17.91 -1.40
C LEU A 29 16.59 16.42 -1.68
N ILE A 30 16.80 16.03 -2.94
CA ILE A 30 16.98 14.63 -3.33
C ILE A 30 18.48 14.32 -3.46
N PRO A 31 19.00 13.29 -2.77
CA PRO A 31 20.39 12.87 -2.92
C PRO A 31 20.73 12.50 -4.37
N SER A 32 21.89 12.93 -4.87
CA SER A 32 22.28 12.83 -6.29
C SER A 32 22.36 11.41 -6.85
N HIS A 33 22.53 10.40 -5.98
CA HIS A 33 22.59 8.99 -6.36
C HIS A 33 21.21 8.34 -6.50
N VAL A 34 20.13 9.05 -6.17
CA VAL A 34 18.75 8.57 -6.38
C VAL A 34 18.37 8.75 -7.84
N LYS A 35 17.99 7.65 -8.49
CA LYS A 35 17.48 7.67 -9.86
C LYS A 35 15.99 7.99 -9.85
N ILE A 36 15.51 8.78 -10.81
CA ILE A 36 14.09 9.09 -10.99
C ILE A 36 13.63 8.42 -12.29
N GLY A 37 12.61 7.58 -12.21
CA GLY A 37 11.98 6.96 -13.38
C GLY A 37 10.70 7.70 -13.79
N GLY A 38 10.64 8.17 -15.03
CA GLY A 38 9.48 8.89 -15.56
C GLY A 38 9.64 10.42 -15.50
N SER A 39 8.54 11.15 -15.26
CA SER A 39 8.54 12.62 -15.25
C SER A 39 9.32 13.15 -14.05
N ALA A 40 10.23 14.09 -14.32
CA ALA A 40 11.04 14.78 -13.32
C ALA A 40 10.35 16.02 -12.72
N ASP A 41 9.07 16.28 -13.05
CA ASP A 41 8.34 17.41 -12.46
C ASP A 41 7.98 17.14 -11.00
N MET A 42 8.89 17.53 -10.12
CA MET A 42 8.80 17.39 -8.68
C MET A 42 7.72 18.27 -8.03
N SER A 43 7.24 19.32 -8.72
CA SER A 43 6.22 20.23 -8.17
C SER A 43 4.88 19.54 -7.91
N SER A 44 4.64 18.45 -8.64
CA SER A 44 3.44 17.61 -8.53
C SER A 44 3.51 16.55 -7.42
N TRP A 45 4.66 16.36 -6.77
CA TRP A 45 4.85 15.27 -5.81
C TRP A 45 4.44 15.67 -4.40
N SER A 46 3.89 14.71 -3.64
CA SER A 46 3.50 14.99 -2.25
C SER A 46 4.73 15.19 -1.35
N LYS A 47 4.55 15.98 -0.29
CA LYS A 47 5.62 16.24 0.71
C LYS A 47 6.09 14.95 1.38
N GLU A 48 5.16 14.02 1.64
CA GLU A 48 5.45 12.71 2.23
C GLU A 48 6.32 11.87 1.31
N TYR A 49 6.06 11.89 0.01
CA TYR A 49 6.86 11.15 -0.98
C TYR A 49 8.29 11.68 -1.07
N LEU A 50 8.45 13.01 -1.11
CA LEU A 50 9.76 13.65 -1.06
C LEU A 50 10.52 13.33 0.24
N SER A 51 9.82 13.33 1.37
CA SER A 51 10.40 12.97 2.67
C SER A 51 10.92 11.52 2.68
N VAL A 52 10.16 10.57 2.13
CA VAL A 52 10.56 9.16 2.03
C VAL A 52 11.82 9.01 1.17
N ILE A 53 11.88 9.68 0.01
CA ILE A 53 13.08 9.66 -0.85
C ILE A 53 14.29 10.18 -0.09
N ASN A 54 14.15 11.32 0.59
CA ASN A 54 15.26 11.95 1.32
C ASN A 54 15.74 11.09 2.50
N VAL A 55 14.84 10.44 3.23
CA VAL A 55 15.22 9.52 4.31
C VAL A 55 15.95 8.30 3.75
N ILE A 56 15.38 7.61 2.75
CA ILE A 56 15.98 6.40 2.16
C ILE A 56 17.34 6.72 1.54
N GLY A 57 17.46 7.84 0.82
CA GLY A 57 18.71 8.27 0.19
C GLY A 57 19.82 8.71 1.16
N ARG A 58 19.54 8.80 2.48
CA ARG A 58 20.56 9.06 3.50
C ARG A 58 20.97 7.82 4.28
N LEU A 59 20.22 6.71 4.14
CA LEU A 59 20.54 5.46 4.82
C LEU A 59 21.68 4.75 4.10
N PHE A 60 22.80 4.55 4.80
CA PHE A 60 24.01 3.95 4.24
C PHE A 60 23.80 2.53 3.70
N GLU A 61 22.83 1.79 4.26
CA GLU A 61 22.53 0.42 3.82
C GLU A 61 21.72 0.37 2.52
N CYS A 62 21.10 1.48 2.10
CA CYS A 62 20.23 1.53 0.94
C CYS A 62 21.02 1.86 -0.33
N SER A 63 20.96 0.98 -1.33
CA SER A 63 21.57 1.16 -2.65
C SER A 63 20.53 0.99 -3.76
N ASN A 64 20.92 1.28 -5.01
CA ASN A 64 20.05 1.15 -6.20
C ASN A 64 18.68 1.85 -6.07
N ILE A 65 18.68 3.06 -5.49
CA ILE A 65 17.46 3.79 -5.18
C ILE A 65 16.84 4.34 -6.47
N LEU A 66 15.58 3.99 -6.71
CA LEU A 66 14.77 4.36 -7.87
C LEU A 66 13.42 4.90 -7.40
N ALA A 67 13.21 6.21 -7.56
CA ALA A 67 11.93 6.87 -7.35
C ALA A 67 11.04 6.76 -8.60
N LEU A 68 9.82 6.28 -8.44
CA LEU A 68 8.81 6.09 -9.50
C LEU A 68 7.56 6.93 -9.20
N PRO A 69 7.64 8.27 -9.39
CA PRO A 69 6.55 9.19 -9.06
C PRO A 69 5.33 9.08 -9.98
N SER A 70 5.53 8.74 -11.26
CA SER A 70 4.47 8.73 -12.28
C SER A 70 3.61 7.46 -12.26
N ALA A 71 3.89 6.51 -11.36
CA ALA A 71 3.07 5.33 -11.18
C ALA A 71 1.71 5.70 -10.53
N ARG A 72 0.66 4.92 -10.80
CA ARG A 72 -0.67 5.11 -10.15
C ARG A 72 -0.57 5.21 -8.62
N CYS A 73 0.40 4.51 -8.03
CA CYS A 73 0.79 4.66 -6.64
C CYS A 73 2.30 4.93 -6.65
N PRO A 74 2.76 6.12 -6.23
CA PRO A 74 4.17 6.47 -6.20
C PRO A 74 4.96 5.49 -5.33
N ILE A 75 6.08 4.98 -5.87
CA ILE A 75 6.91 3.95 -5.22
C ILE A 75 8.38 4.38 -5.24
N VAL A 76 9.08 4.18 -4.13
CA VAL A 76 10.54 4.22 -4.05
C VAL A 76 11.06 2.80 -3.92
N ARG A 77 11.79 2.32 -4.92
CA ARG A 77 12.46 1.01 -4.91
C ARG A 77 13.92 1.18 -4.50
N PHE A 78 14.44 0.28 -3.70
CA PHE A 78 15.85 0.27 -3.30
C PHE A 78 16.28 -1.14 -2.88
N THR A 79 17.57 -1.35 -2.68
CA THR A 79 18.14 -2.60 -2.17
C THR A 79 18.77 -2.36 -0.81
N VAL A 80 18.44 -3.17 0.18
CA VAL A 80 19.13 -3.19 1.47
C VAL A 80 20.37 -4.06 1.31
N SER A 81 21.54 -3.42 1.32
CA SER A 81 22.82 -4.01 0.91
C SER A 81 23.29 -5.09 1.87
N SER A 82 23.04 -4.93 3.18
CA SER A 82 23.38 -5.91 4.22
C SER A 82 22.61 -7.23 4.08
N LEU A 83 21.41 -7.20 3.48
CA LEU A 83 20.53 -8.36 3.33
C LEU A 83 20.39 -8.83 1.88
N ASN A 84 20.88 -8.05 0.92
CA ASN A 84 20.63 -8.23 -0.52
C ASN A 84 19.12 -8.38 -0.85
N VAL A 85 18.27 -7.59 -0.19
CA VAL A 85 16.81 -7.61 -0.37
C VAL A 85 16.36 -6.36 -1.13
N SER A 86 15.59 -6.57 -2.20
CA SER A 86 14.89 -5.47 -2.89
C SER A 86 13.63 -5.08 -2.11
N CYS A 87 13.47 -3.80 -1.85
CA CYS A 87 12.38 -3.20 -1.10
C CYS A 87 11.64 -2.20 -1.98
N ASP A 88 10.31 -2.17 -1.86
CA ASP A 88 9.44 -1.17 -2.48
C ASP A 88 8.69 -0.43 -1.35
N VAL A 89 8.81 0.89 -1.28
CA VAL A 89 8.05 1.74 -0.37
C VAL A 89 7.06 2.57 -1.17
N SER A 90 5.77 2.36 -0.93
CA SER A 90 4.70 3.15 -1.54
C SER A 90 4.13 4.16 -0.57
N VAL A 91 3.84 5.37 -1.04
CA VAL A 91 3.23 6.43 -0.23
C VAL A 91 1.73 6.52 -0.51
N ASN A 92 0.94 6.80 0.52
CA ASN A 92 -0.52 6.95 0.46
C ASN A 92 -1.30 5.71 -0.02
N ARG A 93 -0.72 4.50 0.09
CA ARG A 93 -1.42 3.24 -0.21
C ARG A 93 -2.22 2.71 1.00
N ARG A 94 -3.14 3.52 1.53
CA ARG A 94 -3.83 3.27 2.82
C ARG A 94 -4.67 1.99 2.83
N LEU A 95 -5.29 1.62 1.70
CA LEU A 95 -6.06 0.37 1.57
C LEU A 95 -5.19 -0.89 1.44
N GLY A 96 -3.90 -0.73 1.12
CA GLY A 96 -2.98 -1.84 0.88
C GLY A 96 -2.88 -2.82 2.06
N PRO A 97 -2.60 -2.34 3.29
CA PRO A 97 -2.54 -3.18 4.48
C PRO A 97 -3.82 -3.99 4.75
N TYR A 98 -5.00 -3.37 4.57
CA TYR A 98 -6.29 -4.04 4.78
C TYR A 98 -6.54 -5.16 3.78
N ASN A 99 -6.24 -4.92 2.50
CA ASN A 99 -6.33 -5.96 1.47
C ASN A 99 -5.35 -7.12 1.74
N SER A 100 -4.13 -6.82 2.18
CA SER A 100 -3.16 -7.86 2.58
C SER A 100 -3.64 -8.66 3.79
N LYS A 101 -4.27 -8.00 4.77
CA LYS A 101 -4.87 -8.65 5.95
C LYS A 101 -6.03 -9.56 5.54
N LEU A 102 -6.89 -9.11 4.63
CA LEU A 102 -7.99 -9.90 4.08
C LEU A 102 -7.48 -11.13 3.31
N LEU A 103 -6.50 -10.97 2.42
CA LEU A 103 -5.91 -12.09 1.70
C LEU A 103 -5.25 -13.10 2.65
N LYS A 104 -4.54 -12.62 3.67
CA LYS A 104 -3.95 -13.48 4.71
C LYS A 104 -5.02 -14.28 5.46
N ALA A 105 -6.14 -13.64 5.79
CA ALA A 105 -7.27 -14.31 6.42
C ALA A 105 -7.80 -15.45 5.53
N TYR A 106 -7.94 -15.22 4.22
CA TYR A 106 -8.39 -16.25 3.28
C TYR A 106 -7.41 -17.42 3.16
N LEU A 107 -6.12 -17.12 3.06
CA LEU A 107 -5.07 -18.13 2.91
C LEU A 107 -4.94 -19.05 4.14
N ASN A 108 -5.34 -18.54 5.31
CA ASN A 108 -5.26 -19.25 6.58
C ASN A 108 -6.57 -19.93 6.97
N PHE A 109 -7.70 -19.61 6.32
CA PHE A 109 -9.01 -20.12 6.71
C PHE A 109 -9.18 -21.60 6.38
N ASP A 110 -8.70 -22.03 5.21
CA ASP A 110 -8.73 -23.43 4.79
C ASP A 110 -7.33 -23.83 4.27
N LYS A 111 -6.82 -24.96 4.77
CA LYS A 111 -5.48 -25.47 4.46
C LYS A 111 -5.24 -25.72 2.97
N ARG A 112 -6.28 -25.86 2.15
CA ARG A 112 -6.19 -26.12 0.71
C ARG A 112 -5.90 -24.87 -0.11
N VAL A 113 -6.24 -23.69 0.41
CA VAL A 113 -6.18 -22.42 -0.35
C VAL A 113 -4.75 -22.05 -0.71
N SER A 114 -3.84 -22.08 0.26
CA SER A 114 -2.45 -21.70 0.04
C SER A 114 -1.77 -22.62 -1.00
N PRO A 115 -1.82 -23.96 -0.87
CA PRO A 115 -1.28 -24.86 -1.89
C PRO A 115 -1.89 -24.67 -3.29
N LEU A 116 -3.22 -24.47 -3.40
CA LEU A 116 -3.88 -24.18 -4.68
C LEU A 116 -3.33 -22.90 -5.32
N LEU A 117 -3.15 -21.84 -4.53
CA LEU A 117 -2.59 -20.59 -5.02
C LEU A 117 -1.17 -20.77 -5.55
N TYR A 118 -0.33 -21.54 -4.85
CA TYR A 118 1.04 -21.84 -5.30
C TYR A 118 1.05 -22.66 -6.59
N LEU A 119 0.20 -23.68 -6.69
CA LEU A 119 0.08 -24.53 -7.88
C LEU A 119 -0.35 -23.70 -9.09
N LEU A 120 -1.45 -22.96 -8.97
CA LEU A 120 -1.97 -22.09 -10.04
C LEU A 120 -0.96 -21.03 -10.45
N LYS A 121 -0.29 -20.41 -9.48
CA LYS A 121 0.74 -19.40 -9.75
C LYS A 121 1.91 -19.99 -10.54
N SER A 122 2.37 -21.19 -10.19
CA SER A 122 3.45 -21.86 -10.90
C SER A 122 3.03 -22.20 -12.34
N TRP A 123 1.86 -22.83 -12.48
CA TRP A 123 1.33 -23.23 -13.77
C TRP A 123 1.11 -22.03 -14.72
N LEU A 124 0.44 -20.97 -14.25
CA LEU A 124 0.17 -19.79 -15.08
C LEU A 124 1.43 -18.99 -15.45
N ARG A 125 2.50 -19.07 -14.64
CA ARG A 125 3.81 -18.53 -15.02
C ARG A 125 4.44 -19.34 -16.14
N THR A 126 4.40 -20.67 -16.06
CA THR A 126 4.91 -21.55 -17.12
C THR A 126 4.14 -21.35 -18.43
N CYS A 127 2.84 -21.11 -18.36
CA CYS A 127 2.01 -20.76 -19.53
C CYS A 127 2.21 -19.33 -20.05
N GLY A 128 3.04 -18.49 -19.40
CA GLY A 128 3.28 -17.11 -19.81
C GLY A 128 2.12 -16.13 -19.57
N VAL A 129 1.10 -16.53 -18.80
CA VAL A 129 -0.10 -15.73 -18.51
C VAL A 129 0.18 -14.71 -17.39
N MET A 130 1.11 -15.03 -16.49
CA MET A 130 1.54 -14.15 -15.40
C MET A 130 2.86 -13.46 -15.68
N GLY A 131 3.01 -12.23 -15.19
CA GLY A 131 4.27 -11.50 -15.25
C GLY A 131 4.11 -10.02 -14.92
N PHE A 132 5.03 -9.20 -15.43
CA PHE A 132 5.08 -7.76 -15.16
C PHE A 132 4.56 -6.91 -16.33
N LYS A 133 4.18 -7.54 -17.45
CA LYS A 133 3.59 -6.84 -18.59
C LYS A 133 2.15 -6.43 -18.24
N ARG A 134 1.70 -5.30 -18.79
CA ARG A 134 0.35 -4.76 -18.56
C ARG A 134 -0.78 -5.72 -18.95
N THR A 135 -0.53 -6.62 -19.91
CA THR A 135 -1.50 -7.62 -20.39
C THR A 135 -1.51 -8.91 -19.57
N GLN A 136 -0.60 -9.07 -18.61
CA GLN A 136 -0.46 -10.28 -17.80
C GLN A 136 -1.13 -10.13 -16.44
N ILE A 137 -1.56 -11.25 -15.87
CA ILE A 137 -2.21 -11.29 -14.56
C ILE A 137 -1.16 -11.14 -13.46
N ASN A 138 -1.39 -10.26 -12.50
CA ASN A 138 -0.53 -10.10 -11.32
C ASN A 138 -0.95 -11.06 -10.18
N ASN A 139 -0.08 -11.22 -9.18
CA ASN A 139 -0.34 -12.13 -8.06
C ASN A 139 -1.63 -11.78 -7.29
N TYR A 140 -1.94 -10.49 -7.14
CA TYR A 140 -3.14 -10.04 -6.41
C TYR A 140 -4.42 -10.45 -7.14
N SER A 141 -4.48 -10.22 -8.45
CA SER A 141 -5.59 -10.65 -9.30
C SER A 141 -5.78 -12.17 -9.27
N LEU A 142 -4.70 -12.94 -9.35
CA LEU A 142 -4.78 -14.40 -9.22
C LEU A 142 -5.37 -14.84 -7.87
N SER A 143 -4.92 -14.23 -6.76
CA SER A 143 -5.47 -14.52 -5.43
C SER A 143 -6.97 -14.26 -5.36
N LEU A 144 -7.44 -13.13 -5.91
CA LEU A 144 -8.87 -12.81 -5.95
C LEU A 144 -9.67 -13.80 -6.81
N MET A 145 -9.14 -14.19 -7.97
CA MET A 145 -9.79 -15.18 -8.84
C MET A 145 -9.94 -16.52 -8.14
N LEU A 146 -8.89 -17.01 -7.45
CA LEU A 146 -8.97 -18.24 -6.68
C LEU A 146 -9.99 -18.15 -5.54
N ILE A 147 -9.96 -17.05 -4.77
CA ILE A 147 -10.91 -16.83 -3.67
C ILE A 147 -12.35 -16.88 -4.19
N TYR A 148 -12.63 -16.17 -5.30
CA TYR A 148 -13.94 -16.16 -5.92
C TYR A 148 -14.37 -17.55 -6.40
N ALA A 149 -13.48 -18.31 -7.06
CA ALA A 149 -13.78 -19.67 -7.49
C ALA A 149 -14.15 -20.58 -6.30
N LEU A 150 -13.39 -20.52 -5.22
CA LEU A 150 -13.62 -21.28 -3.99
C LEU A 150 -14.88 -20.85 -3.21
N GLN A 151 -15.33 -19.61 -3.38
CA GLN A 151 -16.62 -19.15 -2.86
C GLN A 151 -17.82 -19.68 -3.66
N LYS A 152 -17.59 -20.10 -4.91
CA LYS A 152 -18.64 -20.57 -5.83
C LYS A 152 -18.73 -22.10 -5.94
N THR A 153 -17.85 -22.84 -5.28
CA THR A 153 -17.97 -24.31 -5.22
C THR A 153 -19.26 -24.72 -4.49
N SER A 154 -19.74 -25.93 -4.77
CA SER A 154 -20.88 -26.51 -4.06
C SER A 154 -20.46 -27.82 -3.39
N PRO A 155 -20.39 -27.88 -2.05
CA PRO A 155 -20.53 -26.77 -1.09
C PRO A 155 -19.34 -25.76 -1.17
N PRO A 156 -19.49 -24.51 -0.68
CA PRO A 156 -18.45 -23.48 -0.77
C PRO A 156 -17.24 -23.81 0.12
N VAL A 157 -16.03 -23.65 -0.41
CA VAL A 157 -14.77 -23.81 0.34
C VAL A 157 -14.48 -22.57 1.18
N LEU A 158 -14.79 -21.37 0.67
CA LEU A 158 -14.55 -20.11 1.36
C LEU A 158 -15.84 -19.30 1.57
N PRO A 159 -15.98 -18.59 2.69
CA PRO A 159 -17.01 -17.57 2.87
C PRO A 159 -16.66 -16.25 2.15
N CYS A 160 -17.62 -15.34 2.08
CA CYS A 160 -17.32 -13.92 1.90
C CYS A 160 -17.11 -13.28 3.28
N PHE A 161 -15.87 -12.94 3.68
CA PHE A 161 -15.64 -12.35 5.01
C PHE A 161 -16.25 -10.95 5.16
N GLN A 162 -16.46 -10.25 4.05
CA GLN A 162 -17.07 -8.93 4.04
C GLN A 162 -18.61 -8.99 4.08
N ASP A 163 -19.21 -10.16 3.77
CA ASP A 163 -20.64 -10.42 3.90
C ASP A 163 -20.90 -11.89 4.30
N PRO A 164 -20.69 -12.26 5.58
CA PRO A 164 -20.74 -13.66 6.02
C PRO A 164 -22.16 -14.17 6.30
N LYS A 165 -23.22 -13.45 5.87
CA LYS A 165 -24.62 -13.75 6.21
C LYS A 165 -25.06 -15.19 5.94
N THR A 166 -24.40 -15.86 4.99
CA THR A 166 -24.72 -17.23 4.57
C THR A 166 -23.81 -18.30 5.18
N TRP A 167 -22.85 -17.92 6.02
CA TRP A 167 -21.88 -18.84 6.60
C TRP A 167 -22.17 -19.18 8.07
N PRO A 168 -22.01 -20.44 8.51
CA PRO A 168 -22.27 -20.80 9.91
C PRO A 168 -21.30 -20.14 10.89
N LEU A 169 -21.83 -19.62 11.99
CA LEU A 169 -21.05 -18.99 13.07
C LEU A 169 -20.49 -20.03 14.05
N ASN A 170 -19.29 -19.77 14.57
CA ASN A 170 -18.70 -20.49 15.68
C ASN A 170 -19.16 -19.88 17.01
N MET A 171 -20.16 -20.49 17.65
CA MET A 171 -20.79 -19.96 18.87
C MET A 171 -19.86 -19.99 20.10
N GLU A 172 -18.87 -20.88 20.13
CA GLU A 172 -17.87 -20.93 21.22
C GLU A 172 -16.99 -19.68 21.22
N TRP A 173 -16.65 -19.16 20.03
CA TRP A 173 -15.86 -17.93 19.89
C TRP A 173 -16.55 -16.72 20.53
N TYR A 174 -17.88 -16.70 20.52
CA TYR A 174 -18.69 -15.65 21.15
C TYR A 174 -18.92 -15.91 22.65
N GLY A 175 -18.32 -16.94 23.26
CA GLY A 175 -18.54 -17.25 24.67
C GLY A 175 -19.99 -17.66 24.98
N GLY A 176 -20.72 -18.22 23.99
CA GLY A 176 -22.13 -18.56 24.10
C GLY A 176 -23.09 -17.45 23.64
N ALA A 177 -24.37 -17.54 24.04
CA ALA A 177 -25.46 -16.66 23.56
C ALA A 177 -25.31 -15.16 23.93
N GLY A 178 -24.32 -14.79 24.74
CA GLY A 178 -24.22 -13.47 25.38
C GLY A 178 -23.47 -12.38 24.61
N PHE A 179 -22.75 -12.69 23.53
CA PHE A 179 -21.85 -11.72 22.89
C PHE A 179 -22.19 -11.37 21.44
N MET A 180 -23.46 -11.55 21.08
CA MET A 180 -23.93 -11.47 19.70
C MET A 180 -23.88 -10.07 19.07
N LEU A 181 -23.54 -9.01 19.82
CA LEU A 181 -23.61 -7.63 19.30
C LEU A 181 -22.56 -6.68 19.90
N ARG A 182 -21.27 -7.06 19.97
CA ARG A 182 -20.26 -5.99 19.82
C ARG A 182 -20.24 -5.59 18.35
N LYS A 183 -21.20 -4.75 17.99
CA LYS A 183 -21.24 -4.00 16.73
C LYS A 183 -20.00 -3.13 16.73
N HIS A 184 -18.86 -3.70 16.34
CA HIS A 184 -17.67 -2.91 16.09
C HIS A 184 -18.08 -1.88 15.06
N GLU A 185 -17.86 -0.61 15.35
CA GLU A 185 -18.12 0.44 14.36
C GLU A 185 -17.36 0.07 13.10
N ALA A 186 -18.06 0.13 11.97
CA ALA A 186 -17.48 -0.21 10.69
C ALA A 186 -16.30 0.73 10.43
N GLU A 187 -15.17 0.15 10.03
CA GLU A 187 -13.95 0.92 9.82
C GLU A 187 -13.93 1.39 8.36
N TYR A 188 -13.68 2.68 8.15
CA TYR A 188 -13.63 3.28 6.82
C TYR A 188 -12.29 3.94 6.54
N ILE A 189 -11.74 3.67 5.37
CA ILE A 189 -10.50 4.26 4.86
C ILE A 189 -10.80 4.84 3.47
N ASP A 190 -10.60 6.15 3.32
CA ASP A 190 -10.86 6.87 2.07
C ASP A 190 -12.30 6.64 1.54
N GLY A 191 -13.27 6.54 2.45
CA GLY A 191 -14.69 6.27 2.14
C GLY A 191 -15.03 4.80 1.89
N TRP A 192 -14.06 3.88 1.92
CA TRP A 192 -14.28 2.45 1.73
C TRP A 192 -14.38 1.72 3.05
N LYS A 193 -15.40 0.88 3.20
CA LYS A 193 -15.52 -0.06 4.33
C LYS A 193 -14.41 -1.12 4.23
N VAL A 194 -13.56 -1.23 5.24
CA VAL A 194 -12.39 -2.13 5.25
C VAL A 194 -12.47 -3.27 6.26
N ASP A 195 -13.44 -3.23 7.17
CA ASP A 195 -13.67 -4.31 8.11
C ASP A 195 -14.23 -5.56 7.43
N PHE A 196 -13.85 -6.71 7.98
CA PHE A 196 -14.35 -8.02 7.62
C PHE A 196 -14.41 -8.88 8.87
N VAL A 197 -15.27 -9.90 8.85
CA VAL A 197 -15.50 -10.76 10.02
C VAL A 197 -14.22 -11.48 10.45
N ASN A 198 -14.04 -11.67 11.75
CA ASN A 198 -12.93 -12.47 12.25
C ASN A 198 -13.10 -13.93 11.78
N PRO A 199 -12.15 -14.53 11.05
CA PRO A 199 -12.28 -15.89 10.54
C PRO A 199 -12.52 -16.94 11.63
N ASN A 200 -12.01 -16.72 12.86
CA ASN A 200 -12.18 -17.65 13.98
C ASN A 200 -13.62 -17.69 14.52
N SER A 201 -14.42 -16.66 14.20
CA SER A 201 -15.83 -16.59 14.55
C SER A 201 -16.75 -17.38 13.60
N LEU A 202 -16.18 -18.02 12.58
CA LEU A 202 -16.87 -18.83 11.59
C LEU A 202 -16.50 -20.31 11.74
N LEU A 203 -17.43 -21.22 11.44
CA LEU A 203 -17.12 -22.65 11.38
C LEU A 203 -16.26 -22.98 10.14
N PRO A 204 -15.49 -24.08 10.15
CA PRO A 204 -14.77 -24.56 8.98
C PRO A 204 -15.70 -24.89 7.80
N SER A 205 -15.13 -24.94 6.59
CA SER A 205 -15.89 -25.36 5.40
C SER A 205 -16.40 -26.80 5.54
N LYS A 206 -17.64 -27.01 5.09
CA LYS A 206 -18.23 -28.36 4.92
C LYS A 206 -17.78 -29.04 3.62
N ASN A 207 -17.05 -28.33 2.75
CA ASN A 207 -16.53 -28.91 1.52
C ASN A 207 -15.36 -29.86 1.83
N THR A 208 -15.50 -31.11 1.39
CA THR A 208 -14.53 -32.19 1.58
C THR A 208 -13.71 -32.53 0.33
N SER A 209 -13.90 -31.82 -0.79
CA SER A 209 -13.15 -32.04 -2.03
C SER A 209 -11.64 -31.94 -1.78
N SER A 210 -10.88 -32.89 -2.30
CA SER A 210 -9.42 -32.80 -2.22
C SER A 210 -8.92 -31.67 -3.12
N ILE A 211 -7.66 -31.27 -2.94
CA ILE A 211 -7.02 -30.27 -3.78
C ILE A 211 -7.01 -30.63 -5.28
N VAL A 212 -7.09 -31.92 -5.61
CA VAL A 212 -7.08 -32.41 -7.00
C VAL A 212 -8.43 -32.16 -7.69
N TYR A 213 -9.50 -32.10 -6.91
CA TYR A 213 -10.87 -31.90 -7.40
C TYR A 213 -11.37 -30.46 -7.26
N LEU A 214 -10.55 -29.57 -6.68
CA LEU A 214 -10.79 -28.13 -6.58
C LEU A 214 -10.04 -27.40 -7.68
#